data_AF-A0A2P7TF46-F1
#
_entry.id   AF-A0A2P7TF46-F1
#
_cell.length_a   1.000
_cell.length_b   1.000
_cell.length_c   1.000
_cell.angle_alpha   90.00
_cell.angle_beta   90.00
_cell.angle_gamma   90.00
#
_symmetry.space_group_name_H-M   'P 1'
#
loop_
_entity.id
_entity.type
_entity.pdbx_description
1 polymer ?
#
loop_
_entity_poly.entity_id
_entity_poly.type
_entity_poly.pdbx_seq_one_letter_code
_entity_poly.pdbx_strand_id
1 'polypeptide(L)'
;MKQKLLTFLMFLAMAAFAIAPAWAQTATCPVPAGLTSSNITHNSATVSWGAVVGASGYTVQYKPLSVTTWVTLNVFANTANLNGLMASTTYEYKVRTVCTSTSSPNTTVVSDYSPASQFTTLVAPVCPVPVGLVSSNITQNSATVSWSAVSGAVGYVLQYKTAAATTWTTLNVTTNSANLTGLLAGTTYQYKVRTVCVAEAAGTPGSYSDFSPVAQFTTLSAVSCPVPVGLVSSNITQNSATVSWSAVSGAVGYVLQYKTAAATTWTTLNVTTNGANLTGLLAGTTYQYKVRTVCVAEVAGTPGSYSDFSPVAQFTTLSAVSCPVPSGLVSSNITQNSATVSWSAVSGAVGYVLQYKTAAATTWTTLNVTTNSANLTGL
;
A
#
# COMPACT_ATOMS: atom_id res chain seq x y z
N MET A 1 -21.29 20.00 -106.46
CA MET A 1 -21.38 19.80 -107.93
C MET A 1 -20.75 18.45 -108.24
N LYS A 2 -21.51 17.59 -108.94
CA LYS A 2 -21.21 16.32 -109.63
C LYS A 2 -19.75 15.81 -109.60
N GLN A 3 -19.45 14.62 -109.05
CA GLN A 3 -19.67 13.25 -109.60
C GLN A 3 -18.54 12.79 -110.55
N LYS A 4 -17.87 11.68 -110.22
CA LYS A 4 -17.46 10.56 -111.12
C LYS A 4 -16.69 9.49 -110.29
N LEU A 5 -17.20 8.26 -110.12
CA LEU A 5 -17.19 7.09 -111.03
C LEU A 5 -15.72 6.61 -111.27
N LEU A 6 -15.31 5.35 -111.11
CA LEU A 6 -15.90 4.09 -111.58
C LEU A 6 -14.97 2.90 -111.17
N THR A 7 -15.57 1.72 -110.85
CA THR A 7 -15.07 0.30 -111.05
C THR A 7 -13.70 -0.15 -110.52
N PHE A 8 -13.40 -1.42 -110.21
CA PHE A 8 -14.06 -2.73 -110.04
C PHE A 8 -12.86 -3.69 -109.87
N LEU A 9 -12.89 -4.60 -108.90
CA LEU A 9 -12.54 -6.03 -109.05
C LEU A 9 -12.34 -6.66 -107.68
N MET A 10 -13.16 -7.67 -107.45
CA MET A 10 -13.15 -8.60 -106.33
C MET A 10 -12.11 -9.68 -106.65
N PHE A 11 -11.12 -9.87 -105.78
CA PHE A 11 -10.38 -11.13 -105.67
C PHE A 11 -10.25 -11.48 -104.19
N LEU A 12 -10.78 -12.65 -103.85
CA LEU A 12 -10.71 -13.28 -102.54
C LEU A 12 -9.29 -13.78 -102.31
N ALA A 13 -8.61 -13.31 -101.26
CA ALA A 13 -7.40 -13.93 -100.74
C ALA A 13 -7.48 -13.90 -99.20
N MET A 14 -7.56 -15.09 -98.60
CA MET A 14 -7.33 -15.28 -97.16
C MET A 14 -5.90 -14.85 -96.84
N ALA A 15 -5.73 -13.89 -95.94
CA ALA A 15 -4.45 -13.57 -95.34
C ALA A 15 -4.61 -13.29 -93.84
N ALA A 16 -3.73 -13.96 -93.09
CA ALA A 16 -3.61 -14.05 -91.66
C ALA A 16 -3.95 -12.78 -90.85
N PHE A 17 -4.68 -12.98 -89.74
CA PHE A 17 -4.69 -12.06 -88.61
C PHE A 17 -3.25 -11.89 -88.10
N ALA A 18 -2.63 -10.75 -88.42
CA ALA A 18 -1.45 -10.29 -87.71
C ALA A 18 -1.90 -9.91 -86.29
N ILE A 19 -1.65 -10.81 -85.35
CA ILE A 19 -1.68 -10.49 -83.92
C ILE A 19 -0.58 -9.45 -83.73
N ALA A 20 -0.96 -8.20 -83.47
CA ALA A 20 -0.01 -7.18 -83.07
C ALA A 20 0.76 -7.74 -81.84
N PRO A 21 2.11 -7.73 -81.84
CA PRO A 21 2.84 -8.17 -80.68
C PRO A 21 2.45 -7.24 -79.53
N ALA A 22 1.94 -7.81 -78.44
CA ALA A 22 1.80 -7.09 -77.18
C ALA A 22 3.21 -6.62 -76.80
N TRP A 23 3.49 -5.33 -77.01
CA TRP A 23 4.73 -4.73 -76.55
C TRP A 23 4.85 -5.03 -75.06
N ALA A 24 5.95 -5.68 -74.68
CA ALA A 24 6.32 -5.83 -73.29
C ALA A 24 6.38 -4.44 -72.68
N GLN A 25 5.39 -4.11 -71.84
CA GLN A 25 5.40 -2.89 -71.06
C GLN A 25 6.60 -2.97 -70.12
N THR A 26 7.66 -2.23 -70.45
CA THR A 26 8.77 -2.04 -69.50
C THR A 26 8.16 -1.43 -68.24
N ALA A 27 8.27 -2.15 -67.12
CA ALA A 27 7.85 -1.65 -65.83
C ALA A 27 8.72 -0.42 -65.50
N THR A 28 8.25 0.76 -65.87
CA THR A 28 8.89 2.01 -65.48
C THR A 28 8.55 2.25 -64.02
N CYS A 29 9.56 2.55 -63.20
CA CYS A 29 9.38 2.94 -61.81
C CYS A 29 9.45 4.48 -61.76
N PRO A 30 8.33 5.21 -61.90
CA PRO A 30 8.37 6.66 -61.97
C PRO A 30 8.60 7.28 -60.58
N VAL A 31 9.10 8.52 -60.60
CA VAL A 31 9.29 9.34 -59.40
C VAL A 31 7.92 9.80 -58.87
N PRO A 32 7.64 9.71 -57.56
CA PRO A 32 6.41 10.23 -56.97
C PRO A 32 6.26 11.74 -57.19
N ALA A 33 5.04 12.19 -57.50
CA ALA A 33 4.69 13.60 -57.66
C ALA A 33 3.56 14.02 -56.71
N GLY A 34 3.29 15.32 -56.61
CA GLY A 34 2.19 15.84 -55.80
C GLY A 34 2.40 15.66 -54.29
N LEU A 35 3.62 15.89 -53.81
CA LEU A 35 3.94 15.82 -52.39
C LEU A 35 3.15 16.88 -51.61
N THR A 36 2.43 16.45 -50.58
CA THR A 36 1.72 17.32 -49.63
C THR A 36 1.98 16.90 -48.19
N SER A 37 1.77 17.82 -47.25
CA SER A 37 1.91 17.59 -45.81
C SER A 37 0.65 18.05 -45.08
N SER A 38 0.16 17.24 -44.15
CA SER A 38 -1.06 17.48 -43.37
C SER A 38 -0.89 16.96 -41.94
N ASN A 39 -1.88 17.20 -41.07
CA ASN A 39 -1.87 16.78 -39.66
C ASN A 39 -0.58 17.19 -38.92
N ILE A 40 -0.08 18.39 -39.22
CA ILE A 40 1.17 18.88 -38.64
C ILE A 40 0.90 19.31 -37.20
N THR A 41 1.61 18.68 -36.27
CA THR A 41 1.61 19.03 -34.85
C THR A 41 2.96 19.63 -34.46
N HIS A 42 3.21 19.82 -33.17
CA HIS A 42 4.53 20.24 -32.69
C HIS A 42 5.58 19.12 -32.78
N ASN A 43 5.19 17.85 -32.91
CA ASN A 43 6.11 16.71 -32.89
C ASN A 43 5.81 15.63 -33.93
N SER A 44 4.86 15.86 -34.83
CA SER A 44 4.50 14.91 -35.89
C SER A 44 3.94 15.61 -37.13
N ALA A 45 3.96 14.91 -38.25
CA ALA A 45 3.31 15.32 -39.49
C ALA A 45 2.98 14.11 -40.35
N THR A 46 1.92 14.19 -41.14
CA THR A 46 1.63 13.20 -42.19
C THR A 46 2.08 13.77 -43.53
N VAL A 47 2.94 13.06 -44.25
CA VAL A 47 3.32 13.38 -45.63
C VAL A 47 2.65 12.42 -46.60
N SER A 48 2.19 12.91 -47.74
CA SER A 48 1.50 12.11 -48.76
C SER A 48 1.92 12.53 -50.17
N TRP A 49 1.70 11.64 -51.14
CA TRP A 49 2.04 11.84 -52.54
C TRP A 49 1.05 11.10 -53.46
N GLY A 50 1.10 11.41 -54.75
CA GLY A 50 0.35 10.70 -55.78
C GLY A 50 0.79 9.24 -55.87
N ALA A 51 -0.17 8.31 -55.84
CA ALA A 51 0.12 6.89 -55.95
C ALA A 51 0.71 6.54 -57.33
N VAL A 52 1.80 5.79 -57.32
CA VAL A 52 2.48 5.29 -58.51
C VAL A 52 1.96 3.89 -58.85
N VAL A 53 1.48 3.72 -60.08
CA VAL A 53 1.02 2.41 -60.60
C VAL A 53 2.20 1.45 -60.65
N GLY A 54 2.04 0.25 -60.08
CA GLY A 54 3.10 -0.76 -60.02
C GLY A 54 4.12 -0.58 -58.89
N ALA A 55 3.91 0.39 -57.98
CA ALA A 55 4.73 0.52 -56.78
C ALA A 55 4.48 -0.63 -55.80
N SER A 56 5.55 -1.26 -55.34
CA SER A 56 5.52 -2.21 -54.21
C SER A 56 5.73 -1.53 -52.86
N GLY A 57 6.17 -0.27 -52.86
CA GLY A 57 6.29 0.57 -51.70
C GLY A 57 7.00 1.88 -52.03
N TYR A 58 7.36 2.63 -50.99
CA TYR A 58 8.06 3.91 -51.11
C TYR A 58 9.13 4.03 -50.02
N THR A 59 10.19 4.76 -50.35
CA THR A 59 11.20 5.18 -49.37
C THR A 59 11.07 6.68 -49.18
N VAL A 60 10.71 7.10 -47.96
CA VAL A 60 10.65 8.49 -47.53
C VAL A 60 11.96 8.83 -46.83
N GLN A 61 12.58 9.93 -47.21
CA GLN A 61 13.67 10.54 -46.45
C GLN A 61 13.24 11.89 -45.92
N TYR A 62 13.53 12.17 -44.65
CA TYR A 62 13.26 13.47 -44.04
C TYR A 62 14.39 13.90 -43.10
N LYS A 63 14.59 15.21 -42.94
CA LYS A 63 15.51 15.80 -41.96
C LYS A 63 15.15 17.26 -41.64
N PRO A 64 15.56 17.80 -40.48
CA PRO A 64 15.54 19.24 -40.25
C PRO A 64 16.42 19.97 -41.27
N LEU A 65 16.04 21.19 -41.68
CA LEU A 65 16.86 22.01 -42.59
C LEU A 65 18.26 22.31 -42.05
N SER A 66 18.39 22.40 -40.72
CA SER A 66 19.66 22.65 -40.03
C SER A 66 20.60 21.44 -40.00
N VAL A 67 20.14 20.26 -40.42
CA VAL A 67 20.87 19.00 -40.33
C VAL A 67 21.17 18.47 -41.75
N THR A 68 22.26 17.73 -41.91
CA THR A 68 22.68 17.16 -43.20
C THR A 68 22.31 15.69 -43.38
N THR A 69 22.15 14.95 -42.28
CA THR A 69 21.84 13.52 -42.27
C THR A 69 20.34 13.25 -42.42
N TRP A 70 19.98 12.37 -43.36
CA TRP A 70 18.60 11.97 -43.63
C TRP A 70 18.15 10.80 -42.75
N VAL A 71 16.96 10.91 -42.19
CA VAL A 71 16.24 9.77 -41.61
C VAL A 71 15.46 9.07 -42.73
N THR A 72 15.54 7.75 -42.80
CA THR A 72 14.89 6.95 -43.85
C THR A 72 13.76 6.10 -43.27
N LEU A 73 12.60 6.14 -43.92
CA LEU A 73 11.40 5.38 -43.56
C LEU A 73 10.85 4.68 -44.81
N ASN A 74 10.64 3.36 -44.73
CA ASN A 74 9.99 2.61 -45.81
C ASN A 74 8.52 2.40 -45.48
N VAL A 75 7.64 2.65 -46.45
CA VAL A 75 6.19 2.51 -46.30
C VAL A 75 5.58 1.82 -47.50
N PHE A 76 4.47 1.12 -47.29
CA PHE A 76 3.74 0.42 -48.36
C PHE A 76 2.55 1.24 -48.90
N ALA A 77 2.17 2.32 -48.21
CA ALA A 77 1.12 3.24 -48.62
C ALA A 77 1.71 4.49 -49.29
N ASN A 78 0.88 5.27 -49.98
CA ASN A 78 1.26 6.58 -50.53
C ASN A 78 1.25 7.72 -49.48
N THR A 79 1.36 7.36 -48.21
CA THR A 79 1.41 8.27 -47.07
C THR A 79 2.41 7.75 -46.04
N ALA A 80 3.00 8.66 -45.26
CA ALA A 80 3.84 8.31 -44.13
C ALA A 80 3.59 9.26 -42.95
N ASN A 81 3.48 8.68 -41.74
CA ASN A 81 3.43 9.43 -40.49
C ASN A 81 4.85 9.59 -39.95
N LEU A 82 5.30 10.84 -39.87
CA LEU A 82 6.57 11.22 -39.30
C LEU A 82 6.33 11.62 -37.84
N ASN A 83 6.94 10.89 -36.90
CA ASN A 83 6.77 11.10 -35.45
C ASN A 83 8.12 11.45 -34.80
N GLY A 84 8.08 12.05 -33.61
CA GLY A 84 9.29 12.41 -32.86
C GLY A 84 10.04 13.60 -33.49
N LEU A 85 9.32 14.50 -34.15
CA LEU A 85 9.86 15.72 -34.74
C LEU A 85 10.13 16.78 -33.66
N MET A 86 11.08 17.67 -33.91
CA MET A 86 11.32 18.84 -33.07
C MET A 86 10.28 19.91 -33.36
N ALA A 87 9.81 20.61 -32.32
CA ALA A 87 8.85 21.70 -32.44
C ALA A 87 9.46 22.94 -33.10
N SER A 88 8.61 23.78 -33.72
CA SER A 88 9.01 25.02 -34.42
C SER A 88 10.18 24.81 -35.39
N THR A 89 10.25 23.64 -36.01
CA THR A 89 11.36 23.24 -36.87
C THR A 89 10.85 22.97 -38.27
N THR A 90 11.49 23.57 -39.26
CA THR A 90 11.23 23.28 -40.67
C THR A 90 11.98 22.01 -41.07
N TYR A 91 11.22 21.03 -41.55
CA TYR A 91 11.73 19.78 -42.08
C TYR A 91 11.64 19.80 -43.61
N GLU A 92 12.64 19.22 -44.25
CA GLU A 92 12.57 18.84 -45.66
C GLU A 92 12.42 17.33 -45.80
N TYR A 93 11.62 16.91 -46.78
CA TYR A 93 11.38 15.51 -47.10
C TYR A 93 11.33 15.27 -48.60
N LYS A 94 11.74 14.07 -49.00
CA LYS A 94 11.72 13.60 -50.39
C LYS A 94 11.33 12.12 -50.42
N VAL A 95 10.69 11.70 -51.51
CA VAL A 95 10.14 10.35 -51.63
C VAL A 95 10.61 9.73 -52.93
N ARG A 96 10.95 8.44 -52.91
CA ARG A 96 11.15 7.64 -54.12
C ARG A 96 10.26 6.40 -54.09
N THR A 97 9.93 5.91 -55.27
CA THR A 97 9.13 4.69 -55.46
C THR A 97 10.04 3.48 -55.40
N VAL A 98 9.54 2.41 -54.78
CA VAL A 98 10.11 1.07 -54.84
C VAL A 98 9.18 0.22 -55.68
N CYS A 99 9.71 -0.40 -56.73
CA CYS A 99 8.97 -1.24 -57.66
C CYS A 99 9.60 -2.63 -57.74
N THR A 100 8.77 -3.63 -58.04
CA THR A 100 9.24 -4.99 -58.36
C THR A 100 9.36 -5.14 -59.87
N SER A 101 10.53 -5.58 -60.34
CA SER A 101 10.72 -5.86 -61.76
C SER A 101 9.86 -7.04 -62.22
N THR A 102 9.12 -6.85 -63.31
CA THR A 102 8.34 -7.91 -63.97
C THR A 102 9.21 -8.89 -64.76
N SER A 103 10.46 -8.51 -65.09
CA SER A 103 11.42 -9.35 -65.84
C SER A 103 12.41 -10.10 -64.94
N SER A 104 12.47 -9.77 -63.65
CA SER A 104 13.26 -10.49 -62.65
C SER A 104 12.63 -10.32 -61.26
N PRO A 105 11.77 -11.26 -60.81
CA PRO A 105 10.96 -11.11 -59.60
C PRO A 105 11.75 -11.00 -58.27
N ASN A 106 13.08 -11.04 -58.31
CA ASN A 106 13.97 -10.86 -57.15
C ASN A 106 14.82 -9.57 -57.22
N THR A 107 14.55 -8.66 -58.16
CA THR A 107 15.28 -7.39 -58.29
C THR A 107 14.39 -6.20 -57.92
N THR A 108 14.83 -5.43 -56.93
CA THR A 108 14.18 -4.18 -56.53
C THR A 108 14.64 -3.06 -57.45
N VAL A 109 13.71 -2.44 -58.16
CA VAL A 109 13.97 -1.23 -58.96
C VAL A 109 13.46 -0.04 -58.16
N VAL A 110 14.29 0.99 -58.02
CA VAL A 110 13.91 2.23 -57.34
C VAL A 110 13.95 3.39 -58.32
N SER A 111 13.08 4.37 -58.13
CA SER A 111 13.16 5.63 -58.84
C SER A 111 14.15 6.61 -58.18
N ASP A 112 14.48 7.69 -58.88
CA ASP A 112 15.12 8.85 -58.26
C ASP A 112 14.20 9.45 -57.18
N TYR A 113 14.79 10.22 -56.26
CA TYR A 113 13.99 10.97 -55.29
C TYR A 113 13.25 12.12 -55.97
N SER A 114 12.03 12.37 -55.49
CA SER A 114 11.28 13.59 -55.82
C SER A 114 12.07 14.85 -55.47
N PRO A 115 11.73 16.01 -56.07
CA PRO A 115 12.09 17.28 -55.49
C PRO A 115 11.72 17.33 -54.00
N ALA A 116 12.55 17.98 -53.19
CA ALA A 116 12.28 18.09 -51.76
C ALA A 116 11.10 19.03 -51.53
N SER A 117 10.19 18.60 -50.66
CA SER A 117 9.10 19.42 -50.11
C SER A 117 9.40 19.76 -48.65
N GLN A 118 8.77 20.81 -48.14
CA GLN A 118 9.01 21.29 -46.77
C GLN A 118 7.70 21.45 -46.00
N PHE A 119 7.79 21.30 -44.69
CA PHE A 119 6.75 21.65 -43.74
C PHE A 119 7.39 22.15 -42.44
N THR A 120 6.64 22.91 -41.64
CA THR A 120 7.13 23.44 -40.35
C THR A 120 6.23 22.95 -39.23
N THR A 121 6.81 22.29 -38.23
CA THR A 121 6.09 21.85 -37.04
C THR A 121 5.61 23.03 -36.21
N LEU A 122 4.51 22.84 -35.48
CA LEU A 122 3.93 23.88 -34.62
C LEU A 122 4.81 24.14 -33.38
N VAL A 123 4.49 25.20 -32.65
CA VAL A 123 5.12 25.52 -31.35
C VAL A 123 4.78 24.43 -30.32
N ALA A 124 5.77 24.04 -29.52
CA ALA A 124 5.56 23.06 -28.45
C ALA A 124 4.56 23.60 -27.41
N PRO A 125 3.67 22.75 -26.88
CA PRO A 125 2.87 23.12 -25.71
C PRO A 125 3.78 23.52 -24.55
N VAL A 126 3.41 24.57 -23.81
CA VAL A 126 4.16 24.97 -22.61
C VAL A 126 4.14 23.79 -21.64
N CYS A 127 5.31 23.39 -21.16
CA CYS A 127 5.44 22.28 -20.21
C CYS A 127 6.16 22.71 -18.91
N PRO A 128 5.49 23.48 -18.03
CA PRO A 128 6.10 24.01 -16.82
C PRO A 128 6.51 22.91 -15.84
N VAL A 129 7.63 23.14 -15.15
CA VAL A 129 8.06 22.34 -14.00
C VAL A 129 7.08 22.57 -12.85
N PRO A 130 6.61 21.52 -12.13
CA PRO A 130 5.76 21.71 -10.97
C PRO A 130 6.45 22.50 -9.86
N VAL A 131 5.67 23.37 -9.20
CA VAL A 131 6.11 24.20 -8.07
C VAL A 131 5.18 24.00 -6.86
N GLY A 132 5.52 24.60 -5.71
CA GLY A 132 4.66 24.56 -4.52
C GLY A 132 4.52 23.15 -3.94
N LEU A 133 5.59 22.35 -3.96
CA LEU A 133 5.61 21.02 -3.38
C LEU A 133 5.38 21.10 -1.86
N VAL A 134 4.39 20.38 -1.37
CA VAL A 134 4.06 20.26 0.05
C VAL A 134 3.75 18.82 0.43
N SER A 135 3.95 18.49 1.70
CA SER A 135 3.63 17.19 2.29
C SER A 135 2.69 17.36 3.47
N SER A 136 1.67 16.52 3.57
CA SER A 136 0.62 16.54 4.60
C SER A 136 0.18 15.13 4.98
N ASN A 137 -0.72 15.01 5.97
CA ASN A 137 -1.25 13.72 6.45
C ASN A 137 -0.16 12.67 6.71
N ILE A 138 0.97 13.11 7.28
CA ILE A 138 2.12 12.25 7.53
C ILE A 138 1.82 11.36 8.74
N THR A 139 1.86 10.05 8.51
CA THR A 139 1.73 9.03 9.56
C THR A 139 3.05 8.28 9.73
N GLN A 140 3.06 7.20 10.52
CA GLN A 140 4.23 6.32 10.63
C GLN A 140 4.51 5.51 9.35
N ASN A 141 3.55 5.35 8.44
CA ASN A 141 3.69 4.50 7.27
C ASN A 141 3.07 5.07 5.98
N SER A 142 2.64 6.34 6.01
CA SER A 142 2.05 7.01 4.87
C SER A 142 2.29 8.52 4.92
N ALA A 143 2.17 9.16 3.76
CA ALA A 143 2.13 10.62 3.63
C ALA A 143 1.39 11.00 2.35
N THR A 144 0.73 12.15 2.35
CA THR A 144 0.21 12.79 1.13
C THR A 144 1.24 13.81 0.65
N VAL A 145 1.65 13.73 -0.62
CA VAL A 145 2.46 14.77 -1.27
C VAL A 145 1.65 15.45 -2.35
N SER A 146 1.75 16.76 -2.47
CA SER A 146 1.03 17.54 -3.48
C SER A 146 1.86 18.72 -3.99
N TRP A 147 1.41 19.29 -5.10
CA TRP A 147 2.04 20.41 -5.79
C TRP A 147 0.99 21.30 -6.47
N SER A 148 1.40 22.47 -6.93
CA SER A 148 0.53 23.35 -7.72
C SER A 148 0.16 22.70 -9.06
N ALA A 149 -1.12 22.73 -9.41
CA ALA A 149 -1.59 22.19 -10.68
C ALA A 149 -1.02 22.99 -11.86
N VAL A 150 -0.47 22.28 -12.84
CA VAL A 150 0.05 22.84 -14.09
C VAL A 150 -1.04 22.79 -15.14
N SER A 151 -1.43 23.96 -15.67
CA SER A 151 -2.44 24.07 -16.72
C SER A 151 -2.02 23.30 -17.98
N GLY A 152 -2.93 22.49 -18.52
CA GLY A 152 -2.66 21.66 -19.71
C GLY A 152 -1.86 20.39 -19.45
N ALA A 153 -1.52 20.07 -18.20
CA ALA A 153 -0.90 18.80 -17.85
C ALA A 153 -1.87 17.63 -18.06
N VAL A 154 -1.41 16.57 -18.72
CA VAL A 154 -2.16 15.31 -18.85
C VAL A 154 -1.86 14.33 -17.71
N GLY A 155 -0.83 14.63 -16.90
CA GLY A 155 -0.46 13.88 -15.71
C GLY A 155 0.88 14.34 -15.14
N TYR A 156 1.42 13.58 -14.20
CA TYR A 156 2.69 13.84 -13.55
C TYR A 156 3.44 12.53 -13.31
N VAL A 157 4.77 12.62 -13.32
CA VAL A 157 5.66 11.55 -12.87
C VAL A 157 6.25 11.97 -11.54
N LEU A 158 5.80 11.33 -10.46
CA LEU A 158 6.34 11.47 -9.12
C LEU A 158 7.47 10.45 -8.93
N GLN A 159 8.59 10.91 -8.40
CA GLN A 159 9.66 10.05 -7.92
C GLN A 159 9.86 10.27 -6.43
N TYR A 160 10.00 9.18 -5.67
CA TYR A 160 10.30 9.25 -4.24
C TYR A 160 11.27 8.15 -3.82
N LYS A 161 12.00 8.38 -2.73
CA LYS A 161 12.93 7.42 -2.14
C LYS A 161 13.21 7.77 -0.69
N THR A 162 13.77 6.84 0.09
CA THR A 162 14.35 7.19 1.39
C THR A 162 15.62 8.01 1.17
N ALA A 163 15.98 8.88 2.12
CA ALA A 163 17.21 9.69 2.04
C ALA A 163 18.48 8.82 1.93
N ALA A 164 18.45 7.59 2.46
CA ALA A 164 19.54 6.63 2.37
C ALA A 164 19.58 5.83 1.06
N ALA A 165 18.47 5.78 0.30
CA ALA A 165 18.42 5.03 -0.94
C ALA A 165 19.09 5.79 -2.11
N THR A 166 19.68 5.03 -3.03
CA THR A 166 20.26 5.56 -4.27
C THR A 166 19.26 5.54 -5.43
N THR A 167 18.34 4.57 -5.44
CA THR A 167 17.33 4.37 -6.48
C THR A 167 16.04 5.12 -6.15
N TRP A 168 15.37 5.65 -7.18
CA TRP A 168 14.08 6.30 -7.07
C TRP A 168 12.95 5.34 -7.43
N THR A 169 11.89 5.31 -6.62
CA THR A 169 10.62 4.69 -6.98
C THR A 169 9.82 5.67 -7.83
N THR A 170 9.28 5.22 -8.97
CA THR A 170 8.52 6.07 -9.89
C THR A 170 7.03 5.73 -9.81
N LEU A 171 6.20 6.77 -9.75
CA LEU A 171 4.74 6.68 -9.76
C LEU A 171 4.18 7.69 -10.77
N ASN A 172 3.32 7.20 -11.67
CA ASN A 172 2.58 8.06 -12.59
C ASN A 172 1.23 8.40 -11.96
N VAL A 173 0.88 9.68 -11.90
CA VAL A 173 -0.40 10.16 -11.35
C VAL A 173 -1.07 11.12 -12.32
N THR A 174 -2.40 11.13 -12.33
CA THR A 174 -3.19 12.01 -13.20
C THR A 174 -3.59 13.33 -12.53
N THR A 175 -3.39 13.44 -11.22
CA THR A 175 -3.73 14.62 -10.42
C THR A 175 -2.48 15.24 -9.80
N ASN A 176 -2.62 16.42 -9.18
CA ASN A 176 -1.52 17.16 -8.55
C ASN A 176 -1.21 16.70 -7.10
N SER A 177 -1.52 15.45 -6.77
CA SER A 177 -1.38 14.88 -5.43
C SER A 177 -1.21 13.37 -5.50
N ALA A 178 -0.48 12.79 -4.56
CA ALA A 178 -0.32 11.35 -4.40
C ALA A 178 -0.30 10.95 -2.92
N ASN A 179 -1.00 9.86 -2.59
CA ASN A 179 -0.91 9.20 -1.28
C ASN A 179 0.14 8.10 -1.34
N LEU A 180 1.25 8.30 -0.63
CA LEU A 180 2.31 7.31 -0.47
C LEU A 180 1.98 6.43 0.72
N THR A 181 2.00 5.11 0.53
CA THR A 181 1.71 4.10 1.56
C THR A 181 2.85 3.07 1.65
N GLY A 182 2.88 2.29 2.73
CA GLY A 182 3.93 1.29 2.94
C GLY A 182 5.31 1.90 3.24
N LEU A 183 5.33 3.14 3.76
CA LEU A 183 6.56 3.83 4.14
C LEU A 183 7.13 3.26 5.44
N LEU A 184 8.44 3.38 5.62
CA LEU A 184 9.13 3.05 6.86
C LEU A 184 8.89 4.16 7.89
N ALA A 185 8.67 3.79 9.15
CA ALA A 185 8.48 4.73 10.25
C ALA A 185 9.78 5.46 10.63
N GLY A 186 9.65 6.69 11.12
CA GLY A 186 10.78 7.54 11.54
C GLY A 186 11.80 7.79 10.43
N THR A 187 11.39 7.69 9.17
CA THR A 187 12.30 7.69 8.01
C THR A 187 12.07 8.94 7.16
N THR A 188 13.16 9.61 6.81
CA THR A 188 13.12 10.76 5.90
C THR A 188 13.05 10.29 4.45
N TYR A 189 12.05 10.77 3.74
CA TYR A 189 11.82 10.55 2.33
C TYR A 189 12.10 11.82 1.54
N GLN A 190 12.69 11.64 0.36
CA GLN A 190 12.88 12.66 -0.65
C GLN A 190 11.91 12.40 -1.80
N TYR A 191 11.35 13.45 -2.37
CA TYR A 191 10.49 13.34 -3.54
C TYR A 191 10.70 14.52 -4.50
N LYS A 192 10.43 14.26 -5.78
CA LYS A 192 10.44 15.24 -6.86
C LYS A 192 9.43 14.84 -7.90
N VAL A 193 8.89 15.81 -8.62
CA VAL A 193 7.82 15.57 -9.60
C VAL A 193 8.10 16.32 -10.90
N ARG A 194 7.71 15.75 -12.03
CA ARG A 194 7.70 16.43 -13.33
C ARG A 194 6.33 16.34 -13.97
N THR A 195 6.00 17.33 -14.79
CA THR A 195 4.76 17.39 -15.55
C THR A 195 4.84 16.48 -16.77
N VAL A 196 3.74 15.80 -17.09
CA VAL A 196 3.50 15.14 -18.37
C VAL A 196 2.58 16.04 -19.18
N CYS A 197 3.07 16.58 -20.29
CA CYS A 197 2.31 17.50 -21.14
C CYS A 197 1.76 16.79 -22.38
N VAL A 198 2.48 15.78 -22.86
CA VAL A 198 2.01 14.86 -23.89
C VAL A 198 2.31 13.45 -23.41
N ALA A 199 1.28 12.60 -23.35
CA ALA A 199 1.45 11.21 -22.98
C ALA A 199 2.27 10.48 -24.06
N GLU A 200 3.15 9.58 -23.63
CA GLU A 200 3.84 8.68 -24.55
C GLU A 200 2.81 7.74 -25.20
N ALA A 201 2.93 7.55 -26.51
CA ALA A 201 2.11 6.63 -27.28
C ALA A 201 3.01 5.78 -28.19
N ALA A 202 2.50 4.67 -28.71
CA ALA A 202 3.27 3.78 -29.57
C ALA A 202 3.87 4.55 -30.77
N GLY A 203 5.21 4.68 -30.79
CA GLY A 203 5.94 5.41 -31.83
C GLY A 203 5.95 6.93 -31.69
N THR A 204 5.40 7.51 -30.61
CA THR A 204 5.43 8.95 -30.32
C THR A 204 5.96 9.18 -28.91
N PRO A 205 7.19 9.74 -28.76
CA PRO A 205 7.74 10.08 -27.46
C PRO A 205 6.83 11.05 -26.70
N GLY A 206 6.65 10.79 -25.40
CA GLY A 206 5.98 11.73 -24.50
C GLY A 206 6.79 13.02 -24.32
N SER A 207 6.11 14.10 -23.93
CA SER A 207 6.76 15.38 -23.60
C SER A 207 6.62 15.63 -22.11
N TYR A 208 7.77 15.88 -21.47
CA TYR A 208 7.89 16.07 -20.03
C TYR A 208 8.63 17.35 -19.71
N SER A 209 8.31 17.95 -18.56
CA SER A 209 9.17 18.98 -17.98
C SER A 209 10.42 18.35 -17.35
N ASP A 210 11.38 19.18 -16.97
CA ASP A 210 12.37 18.79 -15.97
C ASP A 210 11.70 18.41 -14.64
N PHE A 211 12.41 17.67 -13.80
CA PHE A 211 11.97 17.42 -12.43
C PHE A 211 12.07 18.70 -11.60
N SER A 212 11.11 18.86 -10.68
CA SER A 212 11.17 19.87 -9.64
C SER A 212 12.44 19.73 -8.78
N PRO A 213 12.82 20.79 -8.03
CA PRO A 213 13.71 20.63 -6.89
C PRO A 213 13.22 19.52 -5.95
N VAL A 214 14.17 18.85 -5.30
CA VAL A 214 13.87 17.78 -4.34
C VAL A 214 13.24 18.39 -3.09
N ALA A 215 12.05 17.94 -2.75
CA ALA A 215 11.40 18.19 -1.47
C ALA A 215 11.56 16.97 -0.54
N GLN A 216 11.32 17.17 0.75
CA GLN A 216 11.48 16.12 1.75
C GLN A 216 10.39 16.17 2.82
N PHE A 217 10.12 15.01 3.41
CA PHE A 217 9.27 14.85 4.59
C PHE A 217 9.80 13.68 5.43
N THR A 218 9.46 13.65 6.71
CA THR A 218 9.86 12.56 7.63
C THR A 218 8.62 11.92 8.20
N THR A 219 8.47 10.60 8.03
CA THR A 219 7.37 9.85 8.64
C THR A 219 7.47 9.89 10.15
N LEU A 220 6.33 9.76 10.84
CA LEU A 220 6.31 9.70 12.30
C LEU A 220 7.09 8.46 12.77
N SER A 221 7.77 8.58 13.90
CA SER A 221 8.44 7.44 14.53
C SER A 221 7.41 6.35 14.85
N ALA A 222 7.84 5.08 14.74
CA ALA A 222 7.00 3.98 15.19
C ALA A 222 6.73 4.14 16.70
N VAL A 223 5.48 3.93 17.11
CA VAL A 223 5.18 3.78 18.53
C VAL A 223 5.89 2.53 19.02
N SER A 224 6.90 2.69 19.87
CA SER A 224 7.56 1.56 20.51
C SER A 224 6.54 0.84 21.38
N CYS A 225 6.30 -0.44 21.09
CA CYS A 225 5.32 -1.25 21.81
C CYS A 225 5.99 -2.43 22.53
N PRO A 226 6.90 -2.18 23.48
CA PRO A 226 7.65 -3.24 24.12
C PRO A 226 6.77 -4.04 25.07
N VAL A 227 7.13 -5.33 25.20
CA VAL A 227 6.51 -6.24 26.17
C VAL A 227 6.86 -5.78 27.59
N PRO A 228 5.89 -5.76 28.54
CA PRO A 228 6.17 -5.42 29.92
C PRO A 228 7.18 -6.38 30.57
N VAL A 229 8.09 -5.82 31.38
CA VAL A 229 9.13 -6.56 32.11
C VAL A 229 9.09 -6.25 33.60
N GLY A 230 9.81 -7.03 34.41
CA GLY A 230 9.89 -6.81 35.87
C GLY A 230 8.57 -7.08 36.57
N LEU A 231 7.85 -8.14 36.18
CA LEU A 231 6.62 -8.56 36.83
C LEU A 231 6.90 -8.97 38.28
N VAL A 232 6.19 -8.37 39.22
CA VAL A 232 6.28 -8.65 40.65
C VAL A 232 4.90 -8.74 41.28
N SER A 233 4.77 -9.60 42.29
CA SER A 233 3.56 -9.75 43.10
C SER A 233 3.85 -9.39 44.55
N SER A 234 2.96 -8.65 45.20
CA SER A 234 3.09 -8.16 46.57
C SER A 234 1.73 -8.11 47.27
N ASN A 235 1.70 -7.78 48.56
CA ASN A 235 0.47 -7.66 49.36
C ASN A 235 -0.46 -8.88 49.22
N ILE A 236 0.12 -10.08 49.19
CA ILE A 236 -0.62 -11.32 48.99
C ILE A 236 -1.34 -11.68 50.29
N THR A 237 -2.66 -11.79 50.21
CA THR A 237 -3.52 -12.23 51.29
C THR A 237 -4.17 -13.58 50.95
N GLN A 238 -5.12 -14.04 51.75
CA GLN A 238 -5.92 -15.23 51.44
C GLN A 238 -6.88 -15.03 50.25
N ASN A 239 -7.22 -13.78 49.90
CA ASN A 239 -8.23 -13.50 48.86
C ASN A 239 -7.89 -12.33 47.94
N SER A 240 -6.66 -11.80 48.02
CA SER A 240 -6.19 -10.72 47.17
C SER A 240 -4.68 -10.77 46.95
N ALA A 241 -4.21 -10.08 45.91
CA ALA A 241 -2.80 -9.82 45.66
C ALA A 241 -2.64 -8.57 44.79
N THR A 242 -1.56 -7.83 44.97
CA THR A 242 -1.16 -6.75 44.07
C THR A 242 -0.13 -7.29 43.07
N VAL A 243 -0.37 -7.11 41.77
CA VAL A 243 0.61 -7.40 40.71
C VAL A 243 1.05 -6.11 40.04
N SER A 244 2.34 -5.97 39.75
CA SER A 244 2.89 -4.80 39.07
C SER A 244 4.04 -5.17 38.14
N TRP A 245 4.40 -4.22 37.26
CA TRP A 245 5.46 -4.35 36.26
C TRP A 245 6.13 -3.00 36.01
N SER A 246 7.22 -3.02 35.25
CA SER A 246 7.92 -1.79 34.83
C SER A 246 7.05 -0.99 33.86
N ALA A 247 6.93 0.33 34.09
CA ALA A 247 6.16 1.20 33.21
C ALA A 247 6.81 1.28 31.82
N VAL A 248 5.99 1.12 30.78
CA VAL A 248 6.39 1.26 29.38
C VAL A 248 6.13 2.70 28.92
N SER A 249 7.18 3.37 28.46
CA SER A 249 7.08 4.73 27.93
C SER A 249 6.20 4.77 26.69
N GLY A 250 5.21 5.66 26.67
CA GLY A 250 4.26 5.80 25.56
C GLY A 250 3.09 4.80 25.56
N ALA A 251 2.99 3.94 26.57
CA ALA A 251 1.83 3.06 26.74
C ALA A 251 0.57 3.88 27.06
N VAL A 252 -0.54 3.59 26.37
CA VAL A 252 -1.87 4.14 26.68
C VAL A 252 -2.61 3.30 27.72
N GLY A 253 -2.12 2.09 28.01
CA GLY A 253 -2.63 1.18 29.02
C GLY A 253 -2.01 -0.21 28.92
N TYR A 254 -2.58 -1.18 29.63
CA TYR A 254 -2.14 -2.57 29.66
C TYR A 254 -3.34 -3.52 29.70
N VAL A 255 -3.15 -4.71 29.15
CA VAL A 255 -4.08 -5.83 29.29
C VAL A 255 -3.44 -6.86 30.20
N LEU A 256 -3.96 -6.98 31.42
CA LEU A 256 -3.58 -8.00 32.39
C LEU A 256 -4.47 -9.23 32.20
N GLN A 257 -3.85 -10.40 32.15
CA GLN A 257 -4.56 -11.67 32.21
C GLN A 257 -4.11 -12.47 33.42
N TYR A 258 -5.06 -13.06 34.14
CA TYR A 258 -4.77 -13.93 35.27
C TYR A 258 -5.73 -15.12 35.33
N LYS A 259 -5.27 -16.22 35.92
CA LYS A 259 -6.06 -17.43 36.13
C LYS A 259 -5.48 -18.27 37.27
N THR A 260 -6.24 -19.22 37.80
CA THR A 260 -5.65 -20.25 38.67
C THR A 260 -4.78 -21.19 37.83
N ALA A 261 -3.77 -21.81 38.44
CA ALA A 261 -2.90 -22.76 37.75
C ALA A 261 -3.67 -23.96 37.14
N ALA A 262 -4.80 -24.34 37.74
CA ALA A 262 -5.67 -25.42 37.26
C ALA A 262 -6.65 -24.97 36.16
N ALA A 263 -6.92 -23.66 36.01
CA ALA A 263 -7.85 -23.18 35.01
C ALA A 263 -7.25 -23.19 33.60
N THR A 264 -8.10 -23.38 32.60
CA THR A 264 -7.73 -23.29 31.17
C THR A 264 -7.98 -21.91 30.58
N THR A 265 -8.97 -21.18 31.13
CA THR A 265 -9.38 -19.86 30.67
C THR A 265 -8.71 -18.74 31.46
N TRP A 266 -8.32 -17.66 30.77
CA TRP A 266 -7.76 -16.46 31.38
C TRP A 266 -8.86 -15.43 31.64
N THR A 267 -8.85 -14.84 32.84
CA THR A 267 -9.63 -13.63 33.13
C THR A 267 -8.84 -12.43 32.63
N THR A 268 -9.50 -11.52 31.90
CA THR A 268 -8.85 -10.34 31.31
C THR A 268 -9.28 -9.06 32.02
N LEU A 269 -8.32 -8.20 32.33
CA LEU A 269 -8.51 -6.90 32.95
C LEU A 269 -7.71 -5.83 32.20
N ASN A 270 -8.38 -4.78 31.76
CA ASN A 270 -7.73 -3.62 31.16
C ASN A 270 -7.39 -2.60 32.26
N VAL A 271 -6.14 -2.17 32.34
CA VAL A 271 -5.67 -1.19 33.33
C VAL A 271 -4.90 -0.07 32.67
N THR A 272 -4.97 1.14 33.21
CA THR A 272 -4.27 2.32 32.69
C THR A 272 -2.91 2.55 33.37
N THR A 273 -2.63 1.83 34.47
CA THR A 273 -1.41 1.93 35.27
C THR A 273 -0.57 0.66 35.17
N ASN A 274 0.69 0.71 35.65
CA ASN A 274 1.64 -0.40 35.62
C ASN A 274 1.44 -1.44 36.75
N GLY A 275 0.19 -1.63 37.17
CA GLY A 275 -0.16 -2.57 38.23
C GLY A 275 -1.67 -2.65 38.47
N ALA A 276 -2.09 -3.71 39.17
CA ALA A 276 -3.47 -4.00 39.49
C ALA A 276 -3.62 -4.71 40.84
N ASN A 277 -4.70 -4.41 41.55
CA ASN A 277 -5.11 -5.16 42.74
C ASN A 277 -6.13 -6.23 42.33
N LEU A 278 -5.75 -7.50 42.47
CA LEU A 278 -6.62 -8.64 42.23
C LEU A 278 -7.35 -8.97 43.54
N THR A 279 -8.68 -9.07 43.47
CA THR A 279 -9.55 -9.36 44.62
C THR A 279 -10.47 -10.54 44.33
N GLY A 280 -11.01 -11.17 45.37
CA GLY A 280 -11.91 -12.33 45.22
C GLY A 280 -11.18 -13.60 44.82
N LEU A 281 -9.90 -13.71 45.19
CA LEU A 281 -9.07 -14.88 44.92
C LEU A 281 -9.40 -16.01 45.91
N LEU A 282 -9.18 -17.25 45.48
CA LEU A 282 -9.30 -18.42 46.34
C LEU A 282 -8.06 -18.53 47.24
N ALA A 283 -8.26 -18.92 48.50
CA ALA A 283 -7.19 -19.10 49.46
C ALA A 283 -6.32 -20.33 49.14
N GLY A 284 -5.04 -20.29 49.51
CA GLY A 284 -4.07 -21.37 49.29
C GLY A 284 -3.91 -21.79 47.82
N THR A 285 -4.21 -20.88 46.88
CA THR A 285 -4.33 -21.20 45.45
C THR A 285 -3.25 -20.47 44.66
N THR A 286 -2.55 -21.20 43.80
CA THR A 286 -1.58 -20.63 42.86
C THR A 286 -2.29 -19.99 41.68
N TYR A 287 -1.98 -18.71 41.44
CA TYR A 287 -2.41 -17.94 40.30
C TYR A 287 -1.25 -17.68 39.35
N GLN A 288 -1.55 -17.73 38.06
CA GLN A 288 -0.67 -17.33 36.98
C GLN A 288 -1.18 -16.01 36.41
N TYR A 289 -0.28 -15.11 36.04
CA TYR A 289 -0.60 -13.86 35.39
C TYR A 289 0.42 -13.49 34.31
N LYS A 290 -0.04 -12.74 33.32
CA LYS A 290 0.77 -12.19 32.23
C LYS A 290 0.15 -10.88 31.78
N VAL A 291 0.97 -9.96 31.26
CA VAL A 291 0.50 -8.63 30.86
C VAL A 291 1.08 -8.26 29.50
N ARG A 292 0.32 -7.49 28.71
CA ARG A 292 0.80 -6.87 27.48
C ARG A 292 0.52 -5.37 27.48
N THR A 293 1.34 -4.62 26.77
CA THR A 293 1.20 -3.18 26.61
C THR A 293 0.13 -2.87 25.56
N VAL A 294 -0.69 -1.84 25.82
CA VAL A 294 -1.56 -1.20 24.82
C VAL A 294 -0.87 0.08 24.37
N CYS A 295 -0.52 0.15 23.10
CA CYS A 295 0.27 1.24 22.54
C CYS A 295 -0.58 2.18 21.69
N VAL A 296 -1.61 1.64 21.05
CA VAL A 296 -2.68 2.40 20.42
C VAL A 296 -4.00 1.77 20.88
N ALA A 297 -4.87 2.59 21.46
CA ALA A 297 -6.19 2.11 21.87
C ALA A 297 -7.01 1.70 20.64
N GLU A 298 -7.78 0.63 20.78
CA GLU A 298 -8.75 0.24 19.76
C GLU A 298 -9.89 1.27 19.74
N VAL A 299 -10.22 1.75 18.53
CA VAL A 299 -11.31 2.71 18.29
C VAL A 299 -12.20 2.11 17.21
N ALA A 300 -13.50 2.44 17.18
CA ALA A 300 -14.44 1.85 16.23
C ALA A 300 -13.91 1.92 14.77
N GLY A 301 -13.66 0.76 14.16
CA GLY A 301 -13.13 0.64 12.80
C GLY A 301 -11.61 0.68 12.65
N THR A 302 -10.84 0.88 13.74
CA THR A 302 -9.37 0.86 13.73
C THR A 302 -8.84 -0.07 14.82
N PRO A 303 -8.23 -1.22 14.44
CA PRO A 303 -7.64 -2.14 15.41
C PRO A 303 -6.59 -1.44 16.28
N GLY A 304 -6.63 -1.71 17.59
CA GLY A 304 -5.59 -1.27 18.51
C GLY A 304 -4.25 -1.95 18.22
N SER A 305 -3.17 -1.37 18.75
CA SER A 305 -1.82 -1.96 18.68
C SER A 305 -1.37 -2.41 20.06
N TYR A 306 -0.90 -3.66 20.14
CA TYR A 306 -0.54 -4.33 21.38
C TYR A 306 0.82 -5.00 21.24
N SER A 307 1.54 -5.13 22.35
CA SER A 307 2.71 -6.00 22.42
C SER A 307 2.27 -7.47 22.52
N ASP A 308 3.23 -8.39 22.38
CA ASP A 308 3.05 -9.74 22.90
C ASP A 308 2.83 -9.72 24.43
N PHE A 309 2.26 -10.80 24.95
CA PHE A 309 2.19 -10.99 26.40
C PHE A 309 3.58 -11.28 26.97
N SER A 310 3.82 -10.76 28.17
CA SER A 310 4.98 -11.11 28.99
C SER A 310 5.06 -12.62 29.22
N PRO A 311 6.24 -13.13 29.58
CA PRO A 311 6.35 -14.43 30.23
C PRO A 311 5.37 -14.53 31.42
N VAL A 312 4.86 -15.74 31.64
CA VAL A 312 3.92 -16.00 32.74
C VAL A 312 4.66 -15.89 34.07
N ALA A 313 4.16 -15.04 34.95
CA ALA A 313 4.55 -14.97 36.35
C ALA A 313 3.50 -15.66 37.22
N GLN A 314 3.85 -15.99 38.46
CA GLN A 314 2.96 -16.69 39.37
C GLN A 314 3.10 -16.19 40.81
N PHE A 315 2.03 -16.35 41.58
CA PHE A 315 2.00 -16.15 43.03
C PHE A 315 1.00 -17.12 43.66
N THR A 316 1.13 -17.38 44.96
CA THR A 316 0.22 -18.26 45.70
C THR A 316 -0.41 -17.47 46.84
N THR A 317 -1.75 -17.42 46.89
CA THR A 317 -2.47 -16.78 47.99
C THR A 317 -2.19 -17.50 49.30
N LEU A 318 -2.31 -16.77 50.41
CA LEU A 318 -2.16 -17.37 51.73
C LEU A 318 -3.24 -18.44 51.95
N SER A 319 -2.89 -19.52 52.65
CA SER A 319 -3.85 -20.54 53.04
C SER A 319 -4.98 -19.94 53.86
N ALA A 320 -6.18 -20.50 53.72
CA ALA A 320 -7.28 -20.14 54.60
C ALA A 320 -6.90 -20.44 56.05
N VAL A 321 -7.25 -19.54 56.96
CA VAL A 321 -7.14 -19.82 58.39
C VAL A 321 -8.12 -20.94 58.72
N SER A 322 -7.58 -22.10 59.06
CA SER A 322 -8.32 -23.24 59.59
C SER A 322 -8.73 -22.92 61.04
N CYS A 323 -10.03 -22.92 61.34
CA CYS A 323 -10.56 -22.88 62.69
C CYS A 323 -11.13 -24.27 63.05
N PRO A 324 -10.29 -25.21 63.53
CA PRO A 324 -10.75 -26.55 63.85
C PRO A 324 -11.73 -26.53 65.04
N VAL A 325 -12.58 -27.56 65.12
CA VAL A 325 -13.54 -27.74 66.22
C VAL A 325 -12.78 -27.86 67.56
N PRO A 326 -13.12 -27.06 68.59
CA PRO A 326 -12.51 -27.18 69.91
C PRO A 326 -12.73 -28.57 70.51
N SER A 327 -11.70 -29.16 71.11
CA SER A 327 -11.74 -30.50 71.72
C SER A 327 -11.57 -30.45 73.24
N GLY A 328 -11.88 -31.54 73.93
CA GLY A 328 -11.67 -31.65 75.38
C GLY A 328 -12.60 -30.77 76.22
N LEU A 329 -13.85 -30.64 75.80
CA LEU A 329 -14.87 -29.90 76.56
C LEU A 329 -15.14 -30.61 77.89
N VAL A 330 -14.88 -29.92 79.01
CA VAL A 330 -15.07 -30.44 80.36
C VAL A 330 -15.68 -29.38 81.28
N SER A 331 -16.43 -29.82 82.27
CA SER A 331 -16.96 -28.98 83.36
C SER A 331 -16.21 -29.24 84.67
N SER A 332 -16.02 -28.18 85.46
CA SER A 332 -15.33 -28.20 86.75
C SER A 332 -15.91 -27.13 87.69
N ASN A 333 -15.47 -27.09 88.95
CA ASN A 333 -15.90 -26.10 89.96
C ASN A 333 -17.42 -25.95 90.05
N ILE A 334 -18.12 -27.10 90.06
CA ILE A 334 -19.59 -27.14 90.06
C ILE A 334 -20.10 -26.83 91.46
N THR A 335 -21.02 -25.87 91.55
CA THR A 335 -21.73 -25.51 92.78
C THR A 335 -23.24 -25.64 92.57
N GLN A 336 -24.04 -25.21 93.55
CA GLN A 336 -25.50 -25.20 93.42
C GLN A 336 -26.01 -24.31 92.28
N ASN A 337 -25.28 -23.26 91.88
CA ASN A 337 -25.72 -22.27 90.89
C ASN A 337 -24.63 -21.81 89.91
N SER A 338 -23.51 -22.53 89.82
CA SER A 338 -22.40 -22.20 88.93
C SER A 338 -21.63 -23.42 88.46
N ALA A 339 -20.98 -23.31 87.30
CA ALA A 339 -20.00 -24.27 86.81
C ALA A 339 -18.98 -23.58 85.90
N THR A 340 -17.74 -24.03 85.92
CA THR A 340 -16.70 -23.60 84.96
C THR A 340 -16.66 -24.61 83.81
N VAL A 341 -16.83 -24.14 82.57
CA VAL A 341 -16.64 -24.94 81.36
C VAL A 341 -15.29 -24.58 80.74
N SER A 342 -14.53 -25.56 80.30
CA SER A 342 -13.23 -25.36 79.66
C SER A 342 -13.00 -26.33 78.52
N TRP A 343 -12.13 -25.96 77.58
CA TRP A 343 -11.77 -26.75 76.41
C TRP A 343 -10.31 -26.52 76.02
N SER A 344 -9.81 -27.35 75.10
CA SER A 344 -8.47 -27.19 74.54
C SER A 344 -8.42 -25.94 73.65
N ALA A 345 -7.40 -25.11 73.86
CA ALA A 345 -7.21 -23.91 73.04
C ALA A 345 -6.92 -24.27 71.59
N VAL A 346 -7.66 -23.65 70.66
CA VAL A 346 -7.44 -23.73 69.22
C VAL A 346 -6.42 -22.67 68.81
N SER A 347 -5.32 -23.10 68.21
CA SER A 347 -4.27 -22.19 67.71
C SER A 347 -4.85 -21.23 66.67
N GLY A 348 -4.62 -19.93 66.85
CA GLY A 348 -5.12 -18.88 65.96
C GLY A 348 -6.59 -18.47 66.18
N ALA A 349 -7.31 -19.08 67.13
CA ALA A 349 -8.66 -18.64 67.47
C ALA A 349 -8.63 -17.29 68.18
N VAL A 350 -9.43 -16.33 67.68
CA VAL A 350 -9.60 -14.99 68.27
C VAL A 350 -10.67 -14.96 69.38
N GLY A 351 -11.43 -16.04 69.52
CA GLY A 351 -12.49 -16.22 70.51
C GLY A 351 -13.30 -17.50 70.24
N TYR A 352 -14.23 -17.80 71.14
CA TYR A 352 -15.12 -18.95 71.07
C TYR A 352 -16.56 -18.51 71.37
N VAL A 353 -17.51 -19.26 70.83
CA VAL A 353 -18.94 -19.11 71.14
C VAL A 353 -19.36 -20.34 71.94
N LEU A 354 -19.65 -20.15 73.23
CA LEU A 354 -20.18 -21.18 74.11
C LEU A 354 -21.70 -21.10 74.13
N GLN A 355 -22.37 -22.23 73.91
CA GLN A 355 -23.82 -22.34 74.07
C GLN A 355 -24.15 -23.35 75.16
N TYR A 356 -25.08 -23.00 76.06
CA TYR A 356 -25.54 -23.88 77.13
C TYR A 356 -27.05 -23.73 77.37
N LYS A 357 -27.68 -24.79 77.87
CA LYS A 357 -29.10 -24.82 78.25
C LYS A 357 -29.36 -25.94 79.26
N THR A 358 -30.50 -25.87 79.96
CA THR A 358 -30.99 -27.02 80.74
C THR A 358 -31.55 -28.09 79.80
N ALA A 359 -31.59 -29.35 80.23
CA ALA A 359 -32.10 -30.45 79.42
C ALA A 359 -33.57 -30.24 78.97
N ALA A 360 -34.36 -29.54 79.80
CA ALA A 360 -35.76 -29.23 79.52
C ALA A 360 -35.97 -27.98 78.63
N ALA A 361 -34.96 -27.13 78.49
CA ALA A 361 -35.07 -25.90 77.69
C ALA A 361 -35.02 -26.21 76.19
N THR A 362 -35.81 -25.47 75.41
CA THR A 362 -35.82 -25.53 73.94
C THR A 362 -34.86 -24.52 73.31
N THR A 363 -34.49 -23.45 74.04
CA THR A 363 -33.58 -22.40 73.59
C THR A 363 -32.20 -22.52 74.24
N TRP A 364 -31.17 -22.08 73.51
CA TRP A 364 -29.78 -22.01 73.98
C TRP A 364 -29.42 -20.61 74.45
N THR A 365 -28.73 -20.51 75.59
CA THR A 365 -28.05 -19.29 76.00
C THR A 365 -26.68 -19.25 75.33
N THR A 366 -26.31 -18.12 74.74
CA THR A 366 -25.05 -17.96 73.99
C THR A 366 -24.13 -16.98 74.73
N LEU A 367 -22.86 -17.36 74.86
CA LEU A 367 -21.81 -16.56 75.47
C LEU A 367 -20.59 -16.50 74.54
N ASN A 368 -20.15 -15.29 74.19
CA ASN A 368 -18.90 -15.09 73.46
C ASN A 368 -17.76 -14.96 74.47
N VAL A 369 -16.70 -15.75 74.30
CA VAL A 369 -15.53 -15.72 75.19
C VAL A 369 -14.24 -15.59 74.40
N THR A 370 -13.27 -14.88 74.97
CA THR A 370 -11.95 -14.66 74.35
C THR A 370 -10.88 -15.65 74.82
N THR A 371 -11.20 -16.48 75.81
CA THR A 371 -10.32 -17.51 76.37
C THR A 371 -10.93 -18.90 76.20
N ASN A 372 -10.16 -19.95 76.49
CA ASN A 372 -10.59 -21.35 76.38
C ASN A 372 -11.37 -21.86 77.61
N SER A 373 -11.99 -20.95 78.38
CA SER A 373 -12.81 -21.28 79.54
C SER A 373 -13.86 -20.19 79.80
N ALA A 374 -15.01 -20.59 80.35
CA ALA A 374 -16.08 -19.71 80.75
C ALA A 374 -16.63 -20.12 82.13
N ASN A 375 -16.86 -19.14 83.00
CA ASN A 375 -17.59 -19.34 84.25
C ASN A 375 -19.07 -19.07 84.00
N LEU A 376 -19.90 -20.09 84.16
CA LEU A 376 -21.35 -19.99 84.12
C LEU A 376 -21.84 -19.73 85.54
N THR A 377 -22.59 -18.65 85.75
CA THR A 377 -23.14 -18.23 87.05
C THR A 377 -24.64 -17.99 86.92
N GLY A 378 -25.40 -18.29 87.97
CA GLY A 378 -26.87 -18.17 87.94
C GLY A 378 -27.52 -19.26 87.10
N LEU A 379 -26.91 -20.45 87.08
CA LEU A 379 -27.42 -21.65 86.42
C LEU A 379 -28.68 -22.21 87.09
#